data_AF-A0A1T5G593-F1
#
_entry.id   AF-A0A1T5G593-F1
#
_cell.length_a   1.000
_cell.length_b   1.000
_cell.length_c   1.000
_cell.angle_alpha   90.00
_cell.angle_beta   90.00
_cell.angle_gamma   90.00
#
_symmetry.space_group_name_H-M   'P 1'
#
loop_
_entity.id
_entity.type
_entity.pdbx_description
1 polymer ?
#
loop_
_entity_poly.entity_id
_entity_poly.type
_entity_poly.pdbx_seq_one_letter_code
_entity_poly.pdbx_strand_id
1 'polypeptide(L)'
;MYMLSHAIPVNPDGIEPKLTREQVWRGLEMKAENAIPFVNGMTQCDLIERKDNVILREITFAGMQSKELITLFAPVKVQFERQDGTGWIDNVISDSDDGLLLSFTFGIRFPGIAEGSPEESAKGDSMRGAYVGAVGATLSRVRQMVADGEL
;
A
#
# COMPACT_ATOMS: atom_id res chain seq x y z
N MET A 1 -11.96 14.29 -6.34
CA MET A 1 -11.04 13.19 -5.94
C MET A 1 -10.86 13.24 -4.43
N TYR A 2 -11.30 12.18 -3.75
CA TYR A 2 -11.04 12.00 -2.34
C TYR A 2 -9.56 11.70 -2.11
N MET A 3 -8.93 12.39 -1.15
CA MET A 3 -7.52 12.26 -0.84
C MET A 3 -7.31 12.03 0.64
N LEU A 4 -6.37 11.15 0.98
CA LEU A 4 -5.96 10.89 2.34
C LEU A 4 -4.45 10.69 2.41
N SER A 5 -3.83 11.22 3.46
CA SER A 5 -2.48 10.82 3.88
C SER A 5 -2.52 10.38 5.33
N HIS A 6 -1.89 9.24 5.64
CA HIS A 6 -1.78 8.72 6.99
C HIS A 6 -0.43 8.04 7.18
N ALA A 7 0.22 8.29 8.32
CA ALA A 7 1.51 7.70 8.67
C ALA A 7 1.38 6.90 9.96
N ILE A 8 2.04 5.74 10.01
CA ILE A 8 2.17 4.94 11.23
C ILE A 8 3.64 4.67 11.54
N PRO A 9 4.00 4.50 12.83
CA PRO A 9 5.33 4.06 13.19
C PRO A 9 5.60 2.66 12.65
N VAL A 10 6.77 2.47 12.05
CA VAL A 10 7.27 1.15 11.64
C VAL A 10 7.55 0.28 12.86
N ASN A 11 8.00 0.88 13.96
CA ASN A 11 8.48 0.19 15.15
C ASN A 11 7.79 0.69 16.43
N PRO A 12 6.45 0.58 16.56
CA PRO A 12 5.76 1.01 17.77
C PRO A 12 6.27 0.28 19.01
N ASP A 13 6.07 0.89 20.19
CA ASP A 13 6.48 0.33 21.46
C ASP A 13 5.81 -1.03 21.74
N GLY A 14 6.60 -1.96 22.28
CA GLY A 14 6.13 -3.31 22.64
C GLY A 14 5.93 -4.27 21.45
N ILE A 15 6.22 -3.85 20.21
CA ILE A 15 6.12 -4.72 19.03
C ILE A 15 7.51 -5.15 18.54
N GLU A 16 7.70 -6.46 18.46
CA GLU A 16 8.91 -7.14 17.99
C GLU A 16 8.59 -8.12 16.84
N PRO A 17 9.57 -8.49 15.99
CA PRO A 17 10.90 -7.89 15.89
C PRO A 17 10.83 -6.45 15.36
N LYS A 18 11.76 -5.61 15.81
CA LYS A 18 12.02 -4.30 15.17
C LYS A 18 12.46 -4.50 13.72
N LEU A 19 11.86 -3.75 12.80
CA LEU A 19 12.20 -3.77 11.39
C LEU A 19 13.23 -2.70 11.04
N THR A 20 14.20 -3.05 10.21
CA THR A 20 15.09 -2.07 9.56
C THR A 20 14.42 -1.45 8.34
N ARG A 21 14.98 -0.33 7.83
CA ARG A 21 14.51 0.30 6.59
C ARG A 21 14.57 -0.66 5.41
N GLU A 22 15.64 -1.44 5.32
CA GLU A 22 15.88 -2.41 4.25
C GLU A 22 14.84 -3.53 4.27
N GLN A 23 14.48 -4.02 5.47
CA GLN A 23 13.42 -5.02 5.62
C GLN A 23 12.05 -4.48 5.24
N VAL A 24 11.72 -3.24 5.64
CA VAL A 24 10.47 -2.59 5.21
C VAL A 24 10.44 -2.41 3.70
N TRP A 25 11.53 -1.90 3.11
CA TRP A 25 11.64 -1.74 1.66
C TRP A 25 11.44 -3.07 0.94
N ARG A 26 12.11 -4.12 1.39
CA ARG A 26 11.99 -5.46 0.80
C ARG A 26 10.55 -6.00 0.88
N GLY A 27 9.88 -5.75 1.99
CA GLY A 27 8.45 -6.04 2.15
C GLY A 27 7.56 -5.30 1.16
N LEU A 28 7.83 -4.01 0.90
CA LEU A 28 7.09 -3.24 -0.09
C LEU A 28 7.34 -3.73 -1.53
N GLU A 29 8.56 -4.15 -1.86
CA GLU A 29 8.86 -4.80 -3.15
C GLU A 29 8.06 -6.09 -3.32
N MET A 30 8.08 -6.97 -2.31
CA MET A 30 7.33 -8.23 -2.33
C MET A 30 5.82 -7.99 -2.48
N LYS A 31 5.28 -6.98 -1.80
CA LYS A 31 3.87 -6.57 -1.92
C LYS A 31 3.56 -6.00 -3.31
N ALA A 32 4.49 -5.27 -3.93
CA ALA A 32 4.32 -4.75 -5.29
C ALA A 32 4.24 -5.89 -6.32
N GLU A 33 5.02 -6.95 -6.12
CA GLU A 33 5.03 -8.13 -6.97
C GLU A 33 3.81 -9.03 -6.73
N ASN A 34 3.48 -9.30 -5.47
CA ASN A 34 2.33 -10.11 -5.06
C ASN A 34 1.69 -9.54 -3.78
N ALA A 35 0.53 -8.91 -3.93
CA ALA A 35 -0.17 -8.28 -2.82
C ALA A 35 -1.04 -9.25 -1.99
N ILE A 36 -1.27 -10.48 -2.44
CA ILE A 36 -2.16 -11.45 -1.76
C ILE A 36 -1.76 -11.68 -0.29
N PRO A 37 -0.47 -11.87 0.06
CA PRO A 37 -0.07 -12.08 1.46
C PRO A 37 -0.14 -10.83 2.34
N PHE A 38 -0.30 -9.64 1.75
CA PHE A 38 -0.15 -8.36 2.42
C PHE A 38 -1.45 -7.57 2.56
N VAL A 39 -2.46 -7.88 1.73
CA VAL A 39 -3.69 -7.11 1.63
C VAL A 39 -4.90 -8.04 1.77
N ASN A 40 -5.56 -7.98 2.92
CA ASN A 40 -6.81 -8.70 3.14
C ASN A 40 -7.86 -8.31 2.09
N GLY A 41 -8.50 -9.29 1.45
CA GLY A 41 -9.47 -9.06 0.39
C GLY A 41 -8.89 -9.02 -1.03
N MET A 42 -7.57 -9.19 -1.16
CA MET A 42 -6.91 -9.47 -2.45
C MET A 42 -7.08 -10.96 -2.79
N THR A 43 -7.79 -11.27 -3.87
CA THR A 43 -8.07 -12.67 -4.28
C THR A 43 -7.32 -13.08 -5.55
N GLN A 44 -6.76 -12.12 -6.28
CA GLN A 44 -5.96 -12.35 -7.48
C GLN A 44 -4.89 -11.26 -7.57
N CYS A 45 -3.68 -11.63 -7.97
CA CYS A 45 -2.58 -10.71 -8.21
C CYS A 45 -1.62 -11.33 -9.21
N ASP A 46 -1.82 -10.99 -10.49
CA ASP A 46 -1.09 -11.55 -11.61
C ASP A 46 -0.12 -10.51 -12.15
N LEU A 47 1.17 -10.79 -12.06
CA LEU A 47 2.22 -9.97 -12.66
C LEU A 47 2.18 -10.18 -14.18
N ILE A 48 1.88 -9.10 -14.92
CA ILE A 48 1.81 -9.11 -16.39
C ILE A 48 3.19 -8.81 -16.97
N GLU A 49 3.85 -7.79 -16.46
CA GLU A 49 5.15 -7.35 -16.92
C GLU A 49 5.97 -6.79 -15.77
N ARG A 50 7.28 -7.06 -15.80
CA ARG A 50 8.25 -6.36 -14.96
C ARG A 50 9.40 -5.89 -15.82
N LYS A 51 9.70 -4.59 -15.74
CA LYS A 51 10.83 -3.97 -16.42
C LYS A 51 11.48 -2.98 -15.48
N ASP A 52 12.74 -3.22 -15.15
CA ASP A 52 13.52 -2.39 -14.23
C ASP A 52 12.77 -2.14 -12.91
N ASN A 53 12.45 -0.89 -12.60
CA ASN A 53 11.73 -0.48 -11.41
C ASN A 53 10.21 -0.35 -11.62
N VAL A 54 9.68 -0.82 -12.75
CA VAL A 54 8.26 -0.73 -13.11
C VAL A 54 7.64 -2.13 -13.18
N ILE A 55 6.46 -2.29 -12.58
CA ILE A 55 5.67 -3.52 -12.57
C ILE A 55 4.28 -3.20 -13.09
N LEU A 56 3.79 -3.99 -14.05
CA LEU A 56 2.41 -3.99 -14.47
C LEU A 56 1.73 -5.26 -13.98
N ARG A 57 0.62 -5.13 -13.27
CA ARG A 57 -0.13 -6.26 -12.75
C ARG A 57 -1.63 -6.09 -12.88
N GLU A 58 -2.35 -7.21 -12.85
CA GLU A 58 -3.79 -7.26 -12.71
C GLU A 58 -4.15 -7.83 -11.34
N ILE A 59 -5.13 -7.22 -10.69
CA ILE A 59 -5.56 -7.59 -9.35
C ILE A 59 -7.07 -7.75 -9.28
N THR A 60 -7.53 -8.59 -8.36
CA THR A 60 -8.92 -8.58 -7.89
C THR A 60 -8.92 -8.26 -6.40
N PHE A 61 -9.45 -7.09 -6.05
CA PHE A 61 -9.57 -6.62 -4.67
C PHE A 61 -11.04 -6.37 -4.33
N ALA A 62 -11.53 -7.01 -3.26
CA ALA A 62 -12.93 -6.91 -2.83
C ALA A 62 -13.93 -7.18 -3.97
N GLY A 63 -13.60 -8.13 -4.85
CA GLY A 63 -14.43 -8.52 -6.00
C GLY A 63 -14.37 -7.57 -7.21
N MET A 64 -13.56 -6.51 -7.15
CA MET A 64 -13.34 -5.60 -8.27
C MET A 64 -11.99 -5.85 -8.92
N GLN A 65 -11.98 -5.98 -10.24
CA GLN A 65 -10.76 -6.09 -11.03
C GLN A 65 -10.17 -4.72 -11.32
N SER A 66 -8.84 -4.63 -11.29
CA SER A 66 -8.10 -3.43 -11.68
C SER A 66 -6.73 -3.79 -12.22
N LYS A 67 -6.22 -2.96 -13.12
CA LYS A 67 -4.85 -3.05 -13.63
C LYS A 67 -4.03 -1.92 -13.02
N GLU A 68 -2.90 -2.27 -12.44
CA GLU A 68 -2.02 -1.33 -11.73
C GLU A 68 -0.66 -1.26 -12.42
N LEU A 69 -0.18 -0.03 -12.66
CA LEU A 69 1.21 0.26 -12.99
C LEU A 69 1.90 0.74 -11.72
N ILE A 70 2.98 0.07 -11.35
CA ILE A 70 3.68 0.29 -10.09
C ILE A 70 5.08 0.74 -10.40
N THR A 71 5.52 1.82 -9.76
CA THR A 71 6.90 2.32 -9.87
C THR A 71 7.59 2.27 -8.51
N LEU A 72 8.76 1.64 -8.48
CA LEU A 72 9.63 1.54 -7.33
C LEU A 72 10.65 2.68 -7.36
N PHE A 73 10.62 3.54 -6.35
CA PHE A 73 11.61 4.59 -6.11
C PHE A 73 12.46 4.18 -4.90
N ALA A 74 13.39 3.27 -5.15
CA ALA A 74 14.16 2.64 -4.08
C ALA A 74 15.06 3.64 -3.34
N PRO A 75 15.24 3.49 -2.01
CA PRO A 75 14.51 2.61 -1.08
C PRO A 75 13.41 3.37 -0.31
N VAL A 76 12.80 4.40 -0.92
CA VAL A 76 11.99 5.40 -0.19
C VAL A 76 10.50 5.32 -0.50
N LYS A 77 10.12 4.92 -1.71
CA LYS A 77 8.71 4.98 -2.12
C LYS A 77 8.31 3.89 -3.11
N VAL A 78 7.11 3.35 -2.95
CA VAL A 78 6.40 2.58 -3.98
C VAL A 78 5.13 3.34 -4.37
N GLN A 79 4.96 3.58 -5.66
CA GLN A 79 3.79 4.25 -6.22
C GLN A 79 2.97 3.26 -7.04
N PHE A 80 1.67 3.20 -6.79
CA PHE A 80 0.69 2.37 -7.49
C PHE A 80 -0.28 3.29 -8.24
N GLU A 81 -0.43 3.10 -9.55
CA GLU A 81 -1.35 3.86 -10.39
C GLU A 81 -2.34 2.93 -11.06
N ARG A 82 -3.64 3.16 -10.86
CA ARG A 82 -4.68 2.41 -11.58
C ARG A 82 -4.76 2.89 -13.01
N GLN A 83 -4.68 1.96 -13.95
CA GLN A 83 -4.63 2.25 -15.39
C GLN A 83 -5.96 2.78 -15.95
N ASP A 84 -7.05 2.62 -15.21
CA ASP A 84 -8.35 3.23 -15.52
C ASP A 84 -8.45 4.71 -15.10
N GLY A 85 -7.40 5.27 -14.48
CA GLY A 85 -7.35 6.66 -14.02
C GLY A 85 -8.22 6.93 -12.78
N THR A 86 -8.74 5.88 -12.12
CA THR A 86 -9.60 6.03 -10.94
C THR A 86 -8.82 6.34 -9.67
N GLY A 87 -7.50 6.18 -9.65
CA GLY A 87 -6.72 6.59 -8.50
C GLY A 87 -5.30 6.07 -8.46
N TRP A 88 -4.61 6.47 -7.40
CA TRP A 88 -3.22 6.14 -7.13
C TRP A 88 -2.99 6.00 -5.62
N ILE A 89 -1.92 5.30 -5.25
CA ILE A 89 -1.48 5.10 -3.86
C ILE A 89 0.04 5.22 -3.82
N ASP A 90 0.58 6.01 -2.90
CA ASP A 90 2.00 6.09 -2.57
C ASP A 90 2.24 5.46 -1.20
N ASN A 91 3.26 4.61 -1.08
CA ASN A 91 3.77 4.04 0.18
C ASN A 91 5.17 4.61 0.38
N VAL A 92 5.38 5.43 1.40
CA VAL A 92 6.62 6.20 1.61
C VAL A 92 7.23 5.88 2.97
N ILE A 93 8.51 5.51 2.98
CA ILE A 93 9.29 5.30 4.19
C ILE A 93 10.03 6.59 4.53
N SER A 94 9.80 7.17 5.70
CA SER A 94 10.44 8.41 6.15
C SER A 94 11.03 8.27 7.55
N ASP A 95 12.05 9.06 7.86
CA ASP A 95 12.56 9.23 9.22
C ASP A 95 11.73 10.28 9.97
N SER A 96 11.59 10.10 11.29
CA SER A 96 11.06 11.09 12.24
C SER A 96 11.86 11.05 13.55
N ASP A 97 11.60 12.00 14.44
CA ASP A 97 12.22 12.03 15.78
C ASP A 97 11.90 10.77 16.61
N ASP A 98 10.80 10.08 16.29
CA ASP A 98 10.35 8.83 16.93
C ASP A 98 10.79 7.56 16.16
N GLY A 99 11.59 7.70 15.10
CA GLY A 99 12.11 6.61 14.28
C GLY A 99 11.47 6.50 12.90
N LEU A 100 11.42 5.29 12.33
CA LEU A 100 10.89 5.09 10.98
C LEU A 100 9.36 5.18 10.95
N LEU A 101 8.84 5.92 9.98
CA LEU A 101 7.42 5.98 9.64
C LEU A 101 7.17 5.34 8.28
N LEU A 102 6.02 4.71 8.14
CA LEU A 102 5.48 4.28 6.86
C LEU A 102 4.19 5.06 6.59
N SER A 103 4.25 5.93 5.58
CA SER A 103 3.14 6.77 5.15
C SER A 103 2.43 6.16 3.95
N PHE A 104 1.10 6.24 3.96
CA PHE A 104 0.24 5.89 2.86
C PHE A 104 -0.55 7.12 2.46
N THR A 105 -0.35 7.53 1.22
CA THR A 105 -1.08 8.64 0.62
C THR A 105 -1.82 8.11 -0.60
N PHE A 106 -3.08 8.46 -0.77
CA PHE A 106 -3.82 8.05 -1.95
C PHE A 106 -4.78 9.13 -2.41
N GLY A 107 -5.09 9.07 -3.70
CA GLY A 107 -6.17 9.82 -4.33
C GLY A 107 -7.06 8.84 -5.10
N ILE A 108 -8.36 8.85 -4.81
CA ILE A 108 -9.34 7.99 -5.49
C ILE A 108 -10.54 8.79 -5.99
N ARG A 109 -10.99 8.43 -7.18
CA ARG A 109 -12.26 8.86 -7.79
C ARG A 109 -13.25 7.72 -7.72
N PHE A 110 -14.50 8.07 -7.47
CA PHE A 110 -15.60 7.12 -7.48
C PHE A 110 -16.45 7.39 -8.72
N PRO A 111 -16.44 6.50 -9.73
CA PRO A 111 -17.27 6.67 -10.91
C PRO A 111 -18.74 6.88 -10.53
N GLY A 112 -19.37 7.90 -11.11
CA GLY A 112 -20.77 8.26 -10.84
C GLY A 112 -21.00 9.15 -9.62
N ILE A 113 -19.97 9.46 -8.82
CA ILE A 113 -20.06 10.39 -7.68
C ILE A 113 -19.38 11.71 -8.04
N ALA A 114 -20.06 12.82 -7.79
CA ALA A 114 -19.53 14.16 -8.07
C ALA A 114 -18.35 14.50 -7.14
N GLU A 115 -17.27 15.05 -7.72
CA GLU A 115 -16.11 15.50 -6.96
C GLU A 115 -16.48 16.63 -5.99
N GLY A 116 -15.94 16.60 -4.77
CA GLY A 116 -16.21 17.57 -3.70
C GLY A 116 -17.58 17.42 -3.05
N SER A 117 -18.37 16.41 -3.43
CA SER A 117 -19.70 16.18 -2.85
C SER A 117 -19.62 15.56 -1.44
N PRO A 118 -20.65 15.75 -0.60
CA PRO A 118 -20.77 15.03 0.67
C PRO A 118 -20.76 13.50 0.49
N GLU A 119 -21.26 13.01 -0.65
CA GLU A 119 -21.27 11.59 -0.99
C GLU A 119 -19.84 11.06 -1.25
N GLU A 120 -18.99 11.82 -1.95
CA GLU A 120 -17.56 11.48 -2.14
C GLU A 120 -16.85 11.35 -0.79
N SER A 121 -17.08 12.31 0.11
CA SER A 121 -16.50 12.30 1.46
C SER A 121 -16.98 11.12 2.28
N ALA A 122 -18.29 10.87 2.32
CA ALA A 122 -18.88 9.75 3.07
C ALA A 122 -18.36 8.39 2.55
N LYS A 123 -18.26 8.23 1.23
CA LYS A 123 -17.71 7.03 0.62
C LYS A 123 -16.22 6.86 0.95
N GLY A 124 -15.43 7.91 0.80
CA GLY A 124 -14.01 7.91 1.13
C GLY A 124 -13.74 7.58 2.60
N ASP A 125 -14.49 8.20 3.52
CA ASP A 125 -14.35 7.95 4.95
C ASP A 125 -14.74 6.51 5.34
N SER A 126 -15.73 5.91 4.67
CA SER A 126 -16.04 4.49 4.86
C SER A 126 -14.89 3.55 4.50
N MET A 127 -14.02 3.97 3.57
CA MET A 127 -12.87 3.18 3.12
C MET A 127 -11.60 3.44 3.93
N ARG A 128 -11.53 4.54 4.68
CA ARG A 128 -10.37 4.94 5.50
C ARG A 128 -9.83 3.78 6.34
N GLY A 129 -10.72 3.08 7.05
CA GLY A 129 -10.33 1.96 7.91
C GLY A 129 -9.65 0.82 7.16
N ALA A 130 -10.14 0.48 5.96
CA ALA A 130 -9.54 -0.57 5.13
C ALA A 130 -8.13 -0.18 4.65
N TYR A 131 -7.95 1.08 4.22
CA TYR A 131 -6.63 1.57 3.78
C TYR A 131 -5.63 1.63 4.93
N VAL A 132 -6.02 2.19 6.09
CA VAL A 132 -5.16 2.23 7.28
C VAL A 132 -4.83 0.81 7.75
N GLY A 133 -5.80 -0.11 7.75
CA GLY A 133 -5.59 -1.51 8.11
C GLY A 133 -4.61 -2.25 7.18
N ALA A 134 -4.64 -1.98 5.88
CA ALA A 134 -3.71 -2.59 4.92
C ALA A 134 -2.24 -2.20 5.17
N VAL A 135 -1.98 -1.02 5.74
CA VAL A 135 -0.63 -0.59 6.15
C VAL A 135 -0.12 -1.44 7.30
N GLY A 136 -0.94 -1.54 8.35
CA GLY A 136 -0.62 -2.38 9.51
C GLY A 136 -0.40 -3.83 9.12
N ALA A 137 -1.26 -4.38 8.24
CA ALA A 137 -1.11 -5.72 7.70
C ALA A 137 0.20 -5.90 6.92
N THR A 138 0.62 -4.90 6.15
CA THR A 138 1.90 -4.93 5.43
C THR A 138 3.06 -5.06 6.42
N LEU A 139 3.16 -4.19 7.42
CA LEU A 139 4.23 -4.26 8.43
C LEU A 139 4.19 -5.56 9.25
N SER A 140 2.99 -6.02 9.61
CA SER A 140 2.83 -7.29 10.34
C SER A 140 3.32 -8.48 9.52
N ARG A 141 3.02 -8.54 8.21
CA ARG A 141 3.54 -9.60 7.36
C ARG A 141 5.07 -9.53 7.26
N VAL A 142 5.65 -8.34 7.10
CA VAL A 142 7.11 -8.18 7.06
C VAL A 142 7.76 -8.66 8.36
N ARG A 143 7.20 -8.30 9.52
CA ARG A 143 7.69 -8.82 10.82
C ARG A 143 7.63 -10.33 10.91
N GLN A 144 6.54 -10.94 10.43
CA GLN A 144 6.41 -12.39 10.40
C GLN A 144 7.51 -13.02 9.54
N MET A 145 7.79 -12.47 8.36
CA MET A 145 8.86 -12.94 7.48
C MET A 145 10.24 -12.87 8.13
N VAL A 146 10.53 -11.77 8.85
CA VAL A 146 11.78 -11.62 9.60
C VAL A 146 11.88 -12.64 10.74
N ALA A 147 10.79 -12.85 11.47
CA ALA A 147 10.75 -13.86 12.54
C ALA A 147 10.94 -15.29 12.01
N ASP A 148 10.44 -15.57 10.80
CA ASP A 148 10.57 -16.86 10.12
C ASP A 148 11.93 -17.04 9.41
N GLY A 149 12.78 -16.00 9.38
CA GLY A 149 14.07 -16.01 8.68
C GLY A 149 13.97 -15.92 7.15
N GLU A 150 12.81 -15.51 6.63
CA GLU A 150 12.56 -15.25 5.21
C GLU A 150 13.05 -13.86 4.77
N LEU A 151 13.28 -12.95 5.73
CA LEU A 151 13.77 -11.57 5.58
C LEU A 151 14.75 -11.14 6.68
#